data_AF-A0A1F3XWA5-F1
#
_entry.id   AF-A0A1F3XWA5-F1
#
_cell.length_a   1.000
_cell.length_b   1.000
_cell.length_c   1.000
_cell.angle_alpha   90.00
_cell.angle_beta   90.00
_cell.angle_gamma   90.00
#
_symmetry.space_group_name_H-M   'P 1'
#
loop_
_entity.id
_entity.type
_entity.pdbx_description
1 polymer ?
#
loop_
_entity_poly.entity_id
_entity_poly.type
_entity_poly.pdbx_seq_one_letter_code
_entity_poly.pdbx_strand_id
1 'polypeptide(L)'
;MMTKAFLVVLAALLITSSVRAAENAQGFSVQGQLLDASDIPLTGPVAMNFKILSPNDCVLYEEQQPSVSLTGGAFSTQVGSGTGDEKRTGGDLGLSMAAIFNNGAAPIGTSQQCPAGYTASAGDPRYLRITVDGVTLAPDQVISSAPQAWVAETLQGKAPADFVQVSSSARNAGSGAFGINTAAPAAQVHVTTSGGAKGLIVQGSAGQTANLFETRSAGGTLFSYFDGNGMLFLPGDPTLNNQACTKAYVDSKVTAVPSEAQYLTGVTSNIQTQLASKEPTISTSDATKYYRGDKTWALLDTSVRTAVAPNAPLFFDASNNFTLTLANKLGAAQTLVKVNVDTKGLVTGGQTALAAADLPALNSAGDLTGSIVTPTVAKIQGKPVSATAPTDGQLLKFNGTSWVPFTLTSGRTSCPLNYSLVGTAGDGAFCISTAPQGPAASWNAAILDCANKSPRARLCRMEEWMMACELNAFTRPSGNAERTSALETYDDVGNEAYAFDVTYTAGSGCHVSQVDSVFDSTVRHRCCLQ
;
A
#
# COMPACT_ATOMS: atom_id res chain seq x y z
N MET A 1 -44.03 -80.39 72.64
CA MET A 1 -44.87 -80.06 71.46
C MET A 1 -44.23 -78.86 70.78
N MET A 2 -43.81 -78.81 69.53
CA MET A 2 -43.67 -79.77 68.44
C MET A 2 -42.37 -79.36 67.69
N THR A 3 -41.54 -80.37 67.44
CA THR A 3 -40.50 -80.51 66.40
C THR A 3 -40.50 -79.50 65.26
N LYS A 4 -39.32 -78.96 64.93
CA LYS A 4 -38.92 -78.74 63.53
C LYS A 4 -37.47 -79.17 63.30
N ALA A 5 -37.32 -79.95 62.25
CA ALA A 5 -36.18 -80.75 61.86
C ALA A 5 -35.05 -79.92 61.25
N PHE A 6 -33.84 -80.45 61.40
CA PHE A 6 -32.62 -80.04 60.74
C PHE A 6 -32.55 -80.71 59.37
N LEU A 7 -32.59 -79.93 58.28
CA LEU A 7 -32.14 -80.37 56.96
C LEU A 7 -31.44 -79.18 56.27
N VAL A 8 -30.18 -79.43 55.91
CA VAL A 8 -29.22 -78.46 55.37
C VAL A 8 -29.58 -78.08 53.94
N VAL A 9 -29.67 -76.79 53.64
CA VAL A 9 -29.49 -76.27 52.28
C VAL A 9 -28.31 -75.29 52.32
N LEU A 10 -27.17 -75.80 51.86
CA LEU A 10 -25.98 -75.03 51.53
C LEU A 10 -26.25 -74.34 50.18
N ALA A 11 -26.67 -73.08 50.20
CA ALA A 11 -26.61 -72.21 49.03
C ALA A 11 -25.24 -71.51 49.02
N ALA A 12 -24.30 -72.12 48.32
CA ALA A 12 -23.05 -71.48 47.95
C ALA A 12 -23.29 -70.48 46.79
N LEU A 13 -22.54 -69.37 46.80
CA LEU A 13 -22.30 -68.44 45.67
C LEU A 13 -23.54 -67.66 45.16
N LEU A 14 -23.58 -66.33 45.23
CA LEU A 14 -22.57 -65.40 44.74
C LEU A 14 -22.45 -64.20 45.69
N ILE A 15 -21.26 -63.98 46.21
CA ILE A 15 -20.81 -62.63 46.55
C ILE A 15 -20.69 -61.92 45.21
N THR A 16 -21.75 -61.25 44.76
CA THR A 16 -21.53 -60.08 43.91
C THR A 16 -20.96 -59.03 44.84
N SER A 17 -19.64 -59.08 45.04
CA SER A 17 -18.87 -57.87 45.09
C SER A 17 -19.10 -57.22 43.73
N SER A 18 -20.22 -56.51 43.60
CA SER A 18 -20.21 -55.32 42.77
C SER A 18 -19.16 -54.45 43.43
N VAL A 19 -17.91 -54.65 43.02
CA VAL A 19 -16.97 -53.56 42.89
C VAL A 19 -17.63 -52.67 41.84
N ARG A 20 -18.68 -51.94 42.25
CA ARG A 20 -18.88 -50.63 41.67
C ARG A 20 -17.54 -49.97 41.95
N ALA A 21 -16.92 -49.42 40.92
CA ALA A 21 -16.00 -48.33 41.16
C ALA A 21 -16.81 -47.31 41.97
N ALA A 22 -16.73 -47.42 43.30
CA ALA A 22 -17.24 -46.42 44.20
C ALA A 22 -16.29 -45.25 43.97
N GLU A 23 -16.81 -44.22 43.31
CA GLU A 23 -16.11 -42.95 43.22
C GLU A 23 -15.68 -42.61 44.64
N ASN A 24 -14.37 -42.48 44.88
CA ASN A 24 -13.86 -42.08 46.19
C ASN A 24 -14.58 -40.78 46.54
N ALA A 25 -15.28 -40.76 47.68
CA ALA A 25 -16.10 -39.59 48.04
C ALA A 25 -15.21 -38.35 48.04
N GLN A 26 -15.47 -37.44 47.09
CA GLN A 26 -14.70 -36.21 46.97
C GLN A 26 -15.04 -35.35 48.20
N GLY A 27 -14.05 -35.07 49.05
CA GLY A 27 -14.23 -34.30 50.28
C GLY A 27 -13.09 -33.32 50.50
N PHE A 28 -13.27 -32.40 51.44
CA PHE A 28 -12.30 -31.37 51.79
C PHE A 28 -12.09 -31.32 53.31
N SER A 29 -10.90 -30.89 53.73
CA SER A 29 -10.59 -30.71 55.15
C SER A 29 -11.02 -29.32 55.61
N VAL A 30 -11.79 -29.27 56.69
CA VAL A 30 -12.17 -28.03 57.37
C VAL A 30 -11.33 -27.91 58.62
N GLN A 31 -10.67 -26.77 58.76
CA GLN A 31 -9.81 -26.46 59.90
C GLN A 31 -10.20 -25.10 60.46
N GLY A 32 -10.09 -24.96 61.77
CA GLY A 32 -10.39 -23.71 62.45
C GLY A 32 -10.00 -23.78 63.91
N GLN A 33 -10.12 -22.64 64.60
CA GLN A 33 -9.96 -22.55 66.05
C GLN A 33 -11.26 -22.04 66.65
N LEU A 34 -11.79 -22.77 67.63
CA LEU A 34 -12.97 -22.37 68.38
C LEU A 34 -12.53 -21.73 69.69
N LEU A 35 -12.98 -20.49 69.88
CA LEU A 35 -12.80 -19.70 71.09
C LEU A 35 -14.17 -19.43 71.70
N ASP A 36 -14.23 -19.26 73.01
CA ASP A 36 -15.42 -18.71 73.66
C ASP A 36 -15.53 -17.19 73.48
N ALA A 37 -16.59 -16.59 74.04
CA ALA A 37 -16.83 -15.14 73.94
C ALA A 37 -15.76 -14.27 74.62
N SER A 38 -14.81 -14.87 75.34
CA SER A 38 -13.68 -14.19 76.00
C SER A 38 -12.34 -14.47 75.32
N ASP A 39 -12.36 -14.95 74.07
CA ASP A 39 -11.19 -15.34 73.27
C ASP A 39 -10.37 -16.51 73.86
N ILE A 40 -10.95 -17.31 74.76
CA ILE A 40 -10.28 -18.49 75.33
C ILE A 40 -10.59 -19.73 74.50
N PRO A 41 -9.58 -20.56 74.15
CA PRO A 41 -9.81 -21.75 73.35
C PRO A 41 -10.72 -22.77 74.04
N LEU A 42 -11.72 -23.26 73.29
CA LEU A 42 -12.59 -24.34 73.76
C LEU A 42 -11.81 -25.64 73.97
N THR A 43 -12.24 -26.44 74.95
CA THR A 43 -11.59 -27.71 75.31
C THR A 43 -12.62 -28.84 75.34
N GLY A 44 -12.17 -30.07 75.04
CA GLY A 44 -13.04 -31.24 74.90
C GLY A 44 -13.57 -31.45 73.48
N PRO A 45 -14.12 -32.64 73.16
CA PRO A 45 -14.73 -32.90 71.86
C PRO A 45 -16.07 -32.17 71.75
N VAL A 46 -16.36 -31.64 70.55
CA VAL A 46 -17.61 -30.93 70.25
C VAL A 46 -18.35 -31.63 69.11
N ALA A 47 -19.68 -31.57 69.11
CA ALA A 47 -20.49 -32.08 68.01
C ALA A 47 -20.62 -31.00 66.93
N MET A 48 -20.29 -31.36 65.69
CA MET A 48 -20.35 -30.45 64.55
C MET A 48 -21.31 -30.95 63.48
N ASN A 49 -22.08 -30.04 62.90
CA ASN A 49 -22.91 -30.29 61.71
C ASN A 49 -22.46 -29.35 60.59
N PHE A 50 -22.20 -29.93 59.43
CA PHE A 50 -21.71 -29.24 58.24
C PHE A 50 -22.79 -29.26 57.17
N LYS A 51 -23.20 -28.08 56.72
CA LYS A 51 -24.14 -27.91 55.61
C LYS A 51 -23.47 -27.22 54.45
N ILE A 52 -23.69 -27.71 53.24
CA ILE A 52 -23.36 -26.98 52.01
C ILE A 52 -24.67 -26.41 51.46
N LEU A 53 -24.74 -25.09 51.40
CA LEU A 53 -25.89 -24.33 50.95
C LEU A 53 -25.65 -23.76 49.57
N SER A 54 -26.73 -23.60 48.82
CA SER A 54 -26.77 -22.77 47.61
C SER A 54 -27.00 -21.28 47.96
N PRO A 55 -26.94 -20.36 46.97
CA PRO A 55 -27.16 -18.94 47.21
C PRO A 55 -28.56 -18.53 47.70
N ASN A 56 -29.56 -19.43 47.61
CA ASN A 56 -30.91 -19.19 48.15
C ASN A 56 -31.20 -19.99 49.42
N ASP A 57 -30.15 -20.34 50.19
CA ASP A 57 -30.18 -21.10 51.45
C ASP A 57 -30.69 -22.56 51.32
N CYS A 58 -30.87 -23.09 50.11
CA CYS A 58 -31.19 -24.51 49.92
C CYS A 58 -30.04 -25.41 50.40
N VAL A 59 -30.34 -26.37 51.29
CA VAL A 59 -29.38 -27.35 51.82
C VAL A 59 -29.16 -28.45 50.78
N LEU A 60 -27.98 -28.44 50.17
CA LEU A 60 -27.59 -29.41 49.14
C LEU A 60 -26.90 -30.65 49.74
N TYR A 61 -26.28 -30.46 50.89
CA TYR A 61 -25.51 -31.45 51.62
C TYR A 61 -25.64 -31.23 53.11
N GLU A 62 -25.80 -32.29 53.89
CA GLU A 62 -25.71 -32.24 55.35
C GLU A 62 -24.97 -33.46 55.91
N GLU A 63 -23.94 -33.20 56.71
CA GLU A 63 -23.19 -34.24 57.43
C GLU A 63 -23.01 -33.88 58.90
N GLN A 64 -23.21 -34.87 59.78
CA GLN A 64 -22.96 -34.76 61.21
C GLN A 64 -21.68 -35.48 61.61
N GLN A 65 -20.83 -34.78 62.37
CA GLN A 65 -19.66 -35.30 63.06
C GLN A 65 -19.92 -35.21 64.57
N PRO A 66 -20.37 -36.29 65.23
CA PRO A 66 -20.87 -36.23 66.60
C PRO A 66 -19.78 -35.98 67.66
N SER A 67 -18.50 -36.13 67.30
CA SER A 67 -17.37 -35.90 68.21
C SER A 67 -16.13 -35.48 67.44
N VAL A 68 -15.86 -34.18 67.37
CA VAL A 68 -14.64 -33.60 66.80
C VAL A 68 -13.72 -33.16 67.93
N SER A 69 -12.53 -33.76 68.02
CA SER A 69 -11.56 -33.45 69.07
C SER A 69 -10.90 -32.09 68.85
N LEU A 70 -10.81 -31.30 69.92
CA LEU A 70 -10.12 -30.01 69.94
C LEU A 70 -8.75 -30.12 70.63
N THR A 71 -7.73 -29.44 70.08
CA THR A 71 -6.40 -29.30 70.69
C THR A 71 -6.07 -27.81 70.77
N GLY A 72 -6.17 -27.20 71.96
CA GLY A 72 -6.03 -25.75 72.14
C GLY A 72 -7.05 -24.94 71.33
N GLY A 73 -8.31 -25.43 71.29
CA GLY A 73 -9.41 -24.89 70.47
C GLY A 73 -9.32 -25.22 68.98
N ALA A 74 -8.17 -25.68 68.47
CA ALA A 74 -8.02 -26.01 67.05
C ALA A 74 -8.66 -27.36 66.71
N PHE A 75 -9.27 -27.45 65.52
CA PHE A 75 -9.79 -28.68 64.94
C PHE A 75 -9.39 -28.82 63.48
N SER A 76 -9.36 -30.08 63.02
CA SER A 76 -9.25 -30.43 61.61
C SER A 76 -10.12 -31.66 61.37
N THR A 77 -11.15 -31.54 60.52
CA THR A 77 -12.05 -32.64 60.19
C THR A 77 -12.33 -32.71 58.70
N GLN A 78 -12.52 -33.92 58.18
CA GLN A 78 -12.85 -34.13 56.77
C GLN A 78 -14.37 -34.08 56.59
N VAL A 79 -14.81 -33.29 55.62
CA VAL A 79 -16.22 -33.15 55.20
C VAL A 79 -16.35 -33.65 53.76
N GLY A 80 -17.36 -34.46 53.49
CA GLY A 80 -17.63 -34.98 52.15
C GLY A 80 -17.79 -36.49 52.09
N SER A 81 -18.53 -37.07 53.02
CA SER A 81 -18.93 -38.49 52.98
C SER A 81 -19.77 -38.83 51.74
N GLY A 82 -19.72 -40.10 51.33
CA GLY A 82 -20.44 -40.61 50.16
C GLY A 82 -21.96 -40.59 50.34
N THR A 83 -22.71 -40.65 49.24
CA THR A 83 -24.17 -40.80 49.28
C THR A 83 -24.56 -42.06 50.06
N GLY A 84 -25.44 -41.93 51.05
CA GLY A 84 -25.91 -43.03 51.89
C GLY A 84 -25.01 -43.39 53.08
N ASP A 85 -23.94 -42.63 53.33
CA ASP A 85 -23.11 -42.77 54.53
C ASP A 85 -23.92 -42.43 55.80
N GLU A 86 -23.65 -43.13 56.91
CA GLU A 86 -24.33 -42.92 58.20
C GLU A 86 -24.11 -41.52 58.78
N LYS A 87 -23.04 -40.83 58.36
CA LYS A 87 -22.78 -39.44 58.74
C LYS A 87 -23.74 -38.44 58.09
N ARG A 88 -24.37 -38.80 56.96
CA ARG A 88 -25.35 -37.94 56.30
C ARG A 88 -26.71 -38.05 56.98
N THR A 89 -27.26 -36.92 57.43
CA THR A 89 -28.51 -36.90 58.20
C THR A 89 -29.73 -36.83 57.26
N GLY A 90 -30.94 -36.88 57.82
CA GLY A 90 -32.18 -36.70 57.05
C GLY A 90 -32.33 -35.34 56.35
N GLY A 91 -31.44 -34.38 56.63
CA GLY A 91 -31.36 -33.09 55.94
C GLY A 91 -30.57 -33.11 54.62
N ASP A 92 -30.01 -34.26 54.22
CA ASP A 92 -29.25 -34.43 52.99
C ASP A 92 -30.12 -34.88 51.80
N LEU A 93 -29.87 -34.34 50.60
CA LEU A 93 -30.64 -34.69 49.38
C LEU A 93 -30.11 -35.96 48.67
N GLY A 94 -29.06 -36.60 49.17
CA GLY A 94 -28.43 -37.76 48.56
C GLY A 94 -27.56 -37.45 47.33
N LEU A 95 -27.26 -36.17 47.09
CA LEU A 95 -26.44 -35.74 45.95
C LEU A 95 -24.96 -36.11 46.17
N SER A 96 -24.28 -36.55 45.11
CA SER A 96 -22.83 -36.72 45.14
C SER A 96 -22.14 -35.36 45.28
N MET A 97 -20.92 -35.32 45.82
CA MET A 97 -20.20 -34.05 45.96
C MET A 97 -19.95 -33.38 44.61
N ALA A 98 -19.69 -34.16 43.56
CA ALA A 98 -19.61 -33.67 42.19
C ALA A 98 -20.92 -33.00 41.73
N ALA A 99 -22.08 -33.59 42.04
CA ALA A 99 -23.38 -32.98 41.70
C ALA A 99 -23.65 -31.70 42.51
N ILE A 100 -23.25 -31.65 43.79
CA ILE A 100 -23.41 -30.47 44.66
C ILE A 100 -22.67 -29.26 44.09
N PHE A 101 -21.44 -29.44 43.60
CA PHE A 101 -20.63 -28.38 43.01
C PHE A 101 -20.83 -28.17 41.50
N ASN A 102 -21.58 -29.06 40.81
CA ASN A 102 -21.85 -28.92 39.39
C ASN A 102 -23.03 -27.98 39.13
N ASN A 103 -22.72 -26.75 38.71
CA ASN A 103 -23.72 -25.74 38.34
C ASN A 103 -24.49 -26.03 37.03
N GLY A 104 -24.20 -27.14 36.35
CA GLY A 104 -24.96 -27.64 35.20
C GLY A 104 -25.88 -28.84 35.53
N ALA A 105 -26.02 -29.21 36.80
CA ALA A 105 -26.92 -30.29 37.22
C ALA A 105 -28.40 -29.94 37.02
N ALA A 106 -29.26 -30.95 36.96
CA ALA A 106 -30.70 -30.76 36.82
C ALA A 106 -31.30 -29.92 37.98
N PRO A 107 -32.38 -29.17 37.76
CA PRO A 107 -33.04 -28.40 38.81
C PRO A 107 -33.41 -29.26 40.03
N ILE A 108 -33.13 -28.76 41.23
CA ILE A 108 -33.56 -29.36 42.48
C ILE A 108 -34.98 -28.86 42.79
N GLY A 109 -35.93 -29.79 42.89
CA GLY A 109 -37.32 -29.50 43.22
C GLY A 109 -37.53 -28.98 44.65
N THR A 110 -38.74 -28.55 44.97
CA THR A 110 -39.10 -28.04 46.31
C THR A 110 -39.09 -29.17 47.36
N SER A 111 -38.40 -28.97 48.48
CA SER A 111 -38.36 -29.88 49.62
C SER A 111 -38.26 -29.11 50.94
N GLN A 112 -38.33 -29.78 52.10
CA GLN A 112 -38.14 -29.12 53.40
C GLN A 112 -36.75 -28.46 53.51
N GLN A 113 -35.74 -29.06 52.87
CA GLN A 113 -34.35 -28.64 52.79
C GLN A 113 -34.14 -27.55 51.74
N CYS A 114 -35.05 -27.47 50.77
CA CYS A 114 -35.02 -26.54 49.64
C CYS A 114 -36.44 -25.98 49.35
N PRO A 115 -37.03 -25.13 50.22
CA PRO A 115 -38.47 -24.82 50.12
C PRO A 115 -38.90 -24.14 48.82
N ALA A 116 -38.04 -23.29 48.24
CA ALA A 116 -38.28 -22.61 46.97
C ALA A 116 -37.77 -23.40 45.75
N GLY A 117 -37.15 -24.56 45.96
CA GLY A 117 -36.33 -25.25 44.95
C GLY A 117 -35.05 -24.48 44.63
N TYR A 118 -34.17 -25.09 43.85
CA TYR A 118 -32.93 -24.45 43.42
C TYR A 118 -32.54 -24.91 42.01
N THR A 119 -32.37 -23.96 41.10
CA THR A 119 -31.78 -24.20 39.77
C THR A 119 -30.46 -23.47 39.72
N ALA A 120 -29.36 -24.21 39.62
CA ALA A 120 -28.03 -23.62 39.61
C ALA A 120 -27.80 -22.80 38.35
N SER A 121 -27.24 -21.60 38.52
CA SER A 121 -26.70 -20.79 37.43
C SER A 121 -25.18 -20.95 37.34
N ALA A 122 -24.64 -20.74 36.14
CA ALA A 122 -23.20 -20.80 35.92
C ALA A 122 -22.49 -19.79 36.84
N GLY A 123 -21.60 -20.29 37.70
CA GLY A 123 -20.83 -19.49 38.66
C GLY A 123 -21.46 -19.32 40.04
N ASP A 124 -22.63 -19.91 40.32
CA ASP A 124 -23.23 -19.87 41.66
C ASP A 124 -22.26 -20.42 42.72
N PRO A 125 -21.98 -19.67 43.80
CA PRO A 125 -21.14 -20.16 44.89
C PRO A 125 -21.84 -21.22 45.72
N ARG A 126 -21.06 -21.88 46.57
CA ARG A 126 -21.55 -22.73 47.65
C ARG A 126 -21.12 -22.13 48.99
N TYR A 127 -21.97 -22.27 49.99
CA TYR A 127 -21.70 -21.74 51.32
C TYR A 127 -21.62 -22.89 52.33
N LEU A 128 -20.53 -22.96 53.06
CA LEU A 128 -20.37 -23.87 54.18
C LEU A 128 -20.92 -23.20 55.44
N ARG A 129 -22.00 -23.78 55.98
CA ARG A 129 -22.55 -23.42 57.28
C ARG A 129 -22.15 -24.48 58.30
N ILE A 130 -21.50 -24.04 59.38
CA ILE A 130 -21.01 -24.91 60.45
C ILE A 130 -21.84 -24.62 61.70
N THR A 131 -22.38 -25.66 62.31
CA THR A 131 -23.05 -25.58 63.61
C THR A 131 -22.26 -26.41 64.62
N VAL A 132 -21.86 -25.80 65.73
CA VAL A 132 -21.10 -26.45 66.82
C VAL A 132 -21.98 -26.47 68.07
N ASP A 133 -22.24 -27.66 68.61
CA ASP A 133 -23.10 -27.88 69.80
C ASP A 133 -24.43 -27.11 69.75
N GLY A 134 -25.03 -27.03 68.56
CA GLY A 134 -26.31 -26.36 68.31
C GLY A 134 -26.22 -24.86 67.98
N VAL A 135 -25.03 -24.24 68.05
CA VAL A 135 -24.81 -22.83 67.68
C VAL A 135 -24.25 -22.73 66.27
N THR A 136 -24.97 -22.03 65.38
CA THR A 136 -24.51 -21.77 64.01
C THR A 136 -23.47 -20.65 63.99
N LEU A 137 -22.31 -20.92 63.41
CA LEU A 137 -21.24 -19.96 63.24
C LEU A 137 -21.53 -19.05 62.03
N ALA A 138 -21.42 -17.74 62.20
CA ALA A 138 -21.61 -16.75 61.16
C ALA A 138 -20.32 -15.95 60.90
N PRO A 139 -20.05 -15.50 59.66
CA PRO A 139 -20.84 -15.74 58.45
C PRO A 139 -20.59 -17.14 57.86
N ASP A 140 -21.49 -17.61 56.99
CA ASP A 140 -21.23 -18.81 56.21
C ASP A 140 -20.01 -18.60 55.31
N GLN A 141 -19.19 -19.63 55.17
CA GLN A 141 -17.93 -19.55 54.45
C GLN A 141 -18.15 -19.89 52.97
N VAL A 142 -17.73 -19.02 52.05
CA VAL A 142 -17.80 -19.32 50.62
C VAL A 142 -16.81 -20.44 50.30
N ILE A 143 -17.31 -21.53 49.72
CA ILE A 143 -16.50 -22.64 49.22
C ILE A 143 -16.68 -22.76 47.71
N SER A 144 -15.61 -23.12 47.02
CA SER A 144 -15.59 -23.34 45.57
C SER A 144 -14.85 -24.64 45.25
N SER A 145 -15.20 -25.25 44.12
CA SER A 145 -14.48 -26.41 43.62
C SER A 145 -13.17 -25.96 42.96
N ALA A 146 -12.03 -26.48 43.41
CA ALA A 146 -10.77 -26.34 42.67
C ALA A 146 -10.72 -27.42 41.56
N PRO A 147 -10.65 -27.05 40.26
CA PRO A 147 -10.60 -28.01 39.17
C PRO A 147 -9.26 -28.77 39.20
N GLN A 148 -9.29 -30.03 39.61
CA GLN A 148 -8.17 -30.96 39.46
C GLN A 148 -8.66 -32.17 38.67
N ALA A 149 -8.33 -32.19 37.37
CA ALA A 149 -8.70 -33.27 36.46
C ALA A 149 -7.51 -34.23 36.31
N TRP A 150 -7.53 -35.37 37.00
CA TRP A 150 -6.62 -36.48 36.68
C TRP A 150 -7.29 -37.55 35.80
N VAL A 151 -8.62 -37.60 35.77
CA VAL A 151 -9.42 -38.37 34.81
C VAL A 151 -10.71 -37.60 34.57
N ALA A 152 -11.04 -37.29 33.31
CA ALA A 152 -12.34 -36.72 32.96
C ALA A 152 -13.38 -37.83 32.90
N GLU A 153 -14.35 -37.83 33.83
CA GLU A 153 -15.41 -38.85 33.87
C GLU A 153 -16.40 -38.73 32.70
N THR A 154 -16.50 -37.54 32.10
CA THR A 154 -17.18 -37.34 30.82
C THR A 154 -16.45 -36.32 29.95
N LEU A 155 -16.47 -36.48 28.64
CA LEU A 155 -16.04 -35.45 27.68
C LEU A 155 -17.31 -34.90 27.03
N GLN A 156 -17.63 -33.62 27.30
CA GLN A 156 -18.86 -32.97 26.85
C GLN A 156 -20.15 -33.71 27.30
N GLY A 157 -20.15 -34.28 28.51
CA GLY A 157 -21.31 -34.99 29.07
C GLY A 157 -21.53 -36.42 28.54
N LYS A 158 -20.58 -36.98 27.80
CA LYS A 158 -20.60 -38.38 27.33
C LYS A 158 -19.71 -39.26 28.20
N ALA A 159 -20.20 -40.41 28.64
CA ALA A 159 -19.47 -41.37 29.46
C ALA A 159 -18.55 -42.26 28.61
N PRO A 160 -17.54 -42.94 29.17
CA PRO A 160 -16.64 -43.84 28.43
C PRO A 160 -17.35 -44.91 27.58
N ALA A 161 -18.53 -45.38 28.01
CA ALA A 161 -19.35 -46.34 27.26
C ALA A 161 -20.01 -45.74 26.00
N ASP A 162 -20.10 -44.41 25.92
CA ASP A 162 -20.61 -43.65 24.77
C ASP A 162 -19.52 -43.38 23.72
N PHE A 163 -18.26 -43.74 24.01
CA PHE A 163 -17.16 -43.70 23.06
C PHE A 163 -16.98 -45.07 22.41
N VAL A 164 -16.65 -45.06 21.11
CA VAL A 164 -16.64 -46.19 20.16
C VAL A 164 -16.29 -47.55 20.78
N GLN A 165 -17.26 -48.48 20.78
CA GLN A 165 -17.03 -49.87 21.19
C GLN A 165 -16.38 -50.69 20.06
N VAL A 166 -15.13 -51.10 20.27
CA VAL A 166 -14.44 -52.07 19.40
C VAL A 166 -14.52 -53.45 20.05
N SER A 167 -15.54 -54.23 19.73
CA SER A 167 -15.52 -55.68 19.93
C SER A 167 -15.61 -56.36 18.57
N SER A 168 -14.99 -57.54 18.42
CA SER A 168 -14.83 -58.30 17.17
C SER A 168 -16.15 -58.86 16.59
N SER A 169 -17.28 -58.28 16.98
CA SER A 169 -18.59 -58.48 16.37
C SER A 169 -19.43 -57.20 16.45
N ALA A 170 -18.80 -56.04 16.21
CA ALA A 170 -19.47 -54.77 15.95
C ALA A 170 -20.28 -54.83 14.63
N ARG A 171 -21.36 -55.61 14.64
CA ARG A 171 -22.53 -55.33 13.81
C ARG A 171 -23.26 -54.18 14.51
N ASN A 172 -23.37 -53.05 13.83
CA ASN A 172 -24.40 -52.05 14.12
C ASN A 172 -25.78 -52.71 13.99
N ALA A 173 -26.23 -53.35 15.05
CA ALA A 173 -27.58 -53.86 15.21
C ALA A 173 -28.16 -53.29 16.51
N GLY A 174 -28.02 -51.97 16.69
CA GLY A 174 -28.88 -51.15 17.53
C GLY A 174 -29.92 -50.49 16.62
N SER A 175 -31.18 -50.44 17.04
CA SER A 175 -32.34 -49.97 16.28
C SER A 175 -32.29 -48.48 15.90
N GLY A 176 -31.43 -48.13 14.95
CA GLY A 176 -31.29 -46.81 14.35
C GLY A 176 -30.90 -46.97 12.89
N ALA A 177 -31.90 -47.16 12.03
CA ALA A 177 -31.65 -47.41 10.63
C ALA A 177 -31.36 -46.13 9.85
N PHE A 178 -30.43 -46.26 8.90
CA PHE A 178 -30.56 -45.63 7.59
C PHE A 178 -31.88 -46.13 6.97
N GLY A 179 -33.00 -45.46 7.30
CA GLY A 179 -34.35 -45.72 6.78
C GLY A 179 -34.90 -47.14 6.95
N ILE A 180 -35.18 -47.59 8.17
CA ILE A 180 -36.10 -48.72 8.43
C ILE A 180 -37.26 -48.16 9.25
N ASN A 181 -38.49 -48.34 8.74
CA ASN A 181 -39.76 -47.95 9.35
C ASN A 181 -40.10 -46.44 9.41
N THR A 182 -39.76 -45.67 8.38
CA THR A 182 -40.40 -44.37 8.14
C THR A 182 -40.98 -44.32 6.73
N ALA A 183 -42.17 -43.74 6.56
CA ALA A 183 -42.88 -43.70 5.28
C ALA A 183 -42.22 -42.77 4.24
N ALA A 184 -41.24 -41.95 4.64
CA ALA A 184 -40.50 -41.03 3.77
C ALA A 184 -39.06 -40.79 4.29
N PRO A 185 -38.13 -41.74 4.10
CA PRO A 185 -36.75 -41.53 4.51
C PRO A 185 -36.06 -40.55 3.54
N ALA A 186 -35.70 -39.36 4.02
CA ALA A 186 -34.83 -38.41 3.32
C ALA A 186 -33.33 -38.61 3.66
N ALA A 187 -32.98 -39.76 4.28
CA ALA A 187 -31.63 -40.02 4.74
C ALA A 187 -30.70 -40.30 3.54
N GLN A 188 -29.62 -39.54 3.43
CA GLN A 188 -28.51 -39.78 2.51
C GLN A 188 -27.30 -40.28 3.31
N VAL A 189 -26.63 -41.35 2.86
CA VAL A 189 -25.28 -41.67 3.36
C VAL A 189 -24.30 -40.84 2.54
N HIS A 190 -23.77 -39.77 3.15
CA HIS A 190 -22.73 -38.93 2.55
C HIS A 190 -21.37 -39.36 3.11
N VAL A 191 -20.49 -39.93 2.27
CA VAL A 191 -19.15 -40.36 2.67
C VAL A 191 -18.10 -39.46 2.01
N THR A 192 -17.38 -38.67 2.81
CA THR A 192 -16.27 -37.82 2.35
C THR A 192 -14.93 -38.38 2.80
N THR A 193 -13.96 -38.48 1.89
CA THR A 193 -12.59 -38.90 2.20
C THR A 193 -11.57 -37.88 1.72
N SER A 194 -10.54 -37.59 2.51
CA SER A 194 -9.37 -36.82 2.06
C SER A 194 -8.29 -37.73 1.45
N GLY A 195 -7.32 -37.12 0.75
CA GLY A 195 -6.36 -37.77 -0.15
C GLY A 195 -5.86 -39.16 0.28
N GLY A 196 -6.13 -40.14 -0.58
CA GLY A 196 -5.62 -41.52 -0.46
C GLY A 196 -6.55 -42.53 0.22
N ALA A 197 -7.59 -42.09 0.95
CA ALA A 197 -8.54 -42.99 1.60
C ALA A 197 -9.67 -43.47 0.67
N LYS A 198 -10.17 -44.69 0.89
CA LYS A 198 -11.34 -45.25 0.18
C LYS A 198 -12.61 -44.91 0.96
N GLY A 199 -13.63 -44.35 0.29
CA GLY A 199 -14.89 -43.95 0.94
C GLY A 199 -15.76 -45.14 1.37
N LEU A 200 -16.18 -45.98 0.43
CA LEU A 200 -16.96 -47.19 0.70
C LEU A 200 -16.27 -48.39 0.03
N ILE A 201 -15.99 -49.44 0.80
CA ILE A 201 -15.45 -50.71 0.30
C ILE A 201 -16.52 -51.79 0.46
N VAL A 202 -16.97 -52.35 -0.66
CA VAL A 202 -17.82 -53.55 -0.70
C VAL A 202 -16.94 -54.71 -1.14
N GLN A 203 -16.64 -55.64 -0.24
CA GLN A 203 -15.68 -56.73 -0.47
C GLN A 203 -16.27 -58.07 -0.04
N GLY A 204 -16.06 -59.10 -0.86
CA GLY A 204 -16.44 -60.47 -0.54
C GLY A 204 -15.38 -61.21 0.28
N SER A 205 -15.82 -62.21 1.04
CA SER A 205 -14.92 -63.21 1.62
C SER A 205 -14.54 -64.27 0.58
N ALA A 206 -13.42 -64.97 0.80
CA ALA A 206 -13.07 -66.12 -0.03
C ALA A 206 -14.22 -67.15 -0.04
N GLY A 207 -14.67 -67.55 -1.24
CA GLY A 207 -15.78 -68.49 -1.42
C GLY A 207 -17.19 -67.86 -1.36
N GLN A 208 -17.32 -66.53 -1.41
CA GLN A 208 -18.61 -65.86 -1.47
C GLN A 208 -19.39 -66.27 -2.75
N THR A 209 -20.58 -66.85 -2.57
CA THR A 209 -21.47 -67.25 -3.68
C THR A 209 -22.72 -66.36 -3.80
N ALA A 210 -23.07 -65.60 -2.76
CA ALA A 210 -24.17 -64.64 -2.80
C ALA A 210 -23.69 -63.23 -3.16
N ASN A 211 -24.60 -62.36 -3.58
CA ASN A 211 -24.30 -60.99 -3.96
C ASN A 211 -23.79 -60.17 -2.76
N LEU A 212 -22.85 -59.25 -3.00
CA LEU A 212 -22.23 -58.40 -1.98
C LEU A 212 -23.08 -57.20 -1.61
N PHE A 213 -23.86 -56.69 -2.55
CA PHE A 213 -24.80 -55.58 -2.36
C PHE A 213 -25.91 -55.69 -3.39
N GLU A 214 -27.15 -55.41 -2.99
CA GLU A 214 -28.33 -55.51 -3.86
C GLU A 214 -29.28 -54.35 -3.64
N THR A 215 -29.82 -53.81 -4.72
CA THR A 215 -31.02 -52.99 -4.71
C THR A 215 -32.19 -53.84 -5.19
N ARG A 216 -33.30 -53.84 -4.45
CA ARG A 216 -34.46 -54.68 -4.75
C ARG A 216 -35.77 -53.96 -4.53
N SER A 217 -36.78 -54.36 -5.29
CA SER A 217 -38.18 -54.03 -5.02
C SER A 217 -38.64 -54.63 -3.68
N ALA A 218 -39.72 -54.09 -3.10
CA ALA A 218 -40.41 -54.71 -1.96
C ALA A 218 -40.84 -56.16 -2.26
N GLY A 219 -41.09 -56.50 -3.54
CA GLY A 219 -41.42 -57.84 -4.00
C GLY A 219 -40.22 -58.78 -4.23
N GLY A 220 -38.99 -58.34 -3.92
CA GLY A 220 -37.78 -59.18 -4.03
C GLY A 220 -37.10 -59.19 -5.40
N THR A 221 -37.66 -58.52 -6.42
CA THR A 221 -37.01 -58.33 -7.72
C THR A 221 -35.76 -57.46 -7.59
N LEU A 222 -34.62 -57.91 -8.12
CA LEU A 222 -33.37 -57.15 -8.14
C LEU A 222 -33.38 -56.05 -9.21
N PHE A 223 -32.98 -54.84 -8.87
CA PHE A 223 -32.81 -53.71 -9.80
C PHE A 223 -31.35 -53.47 -10.18
N SER A 224 -30.42 -53.73 -9.28
CA SER A 224 -28.99 -53.80 -9.54
C SER A 224 -28.29 -54.49 -8.37
N TYR A 225 -27.18 -55.17 -8.62
CA TYR A 225 -26.41 -55.80 -7.56
C TYR A 225 -24.93 -55.91 -7.91
N PHE A 226 -24.07 -56.03 -6.89
CA PHE A 226 -22.71 -56.50 -7.06
C PHE A 226 -22.67 -58.01 -6.76
N ASP A 227 -22.21 -58.82 -7.71
CA ASP A 227 -22.12 -60.27 -7.53
C ASP A 227 -21.03 -60.66 -6.51
N GLY A 228 -20.87 -61.96 -6.24
CA GLY A 228 -19.85 -62.46 -5.31
C GLY A 228 -18.40 -62.14 -5.69
N ASN A 229 -18.16 -61.76 -6.96
CA ASN A 229 -16.86 -61.34 -7.49
C ASN A 229 -16.69 -59.81 -7.48
N GLY A 230 -17.69 -59.05 -7.05
CA GLY A 230 -17.68 -57.59 -7.04
C GLY A 230 -18.06 -56.92 -8.36
N MET A 231 -18.65 -57.66 -9.30
CA MET A 231 -19.10 -57.12 -10.58
C MET A 231 -20.52 -56.55 -10.49
N LEU A 232 -20.75 -55.34 -11.00
CA LEU A 232 -22.08 -54.75 -11.10
C LEU A 232 -22.92 -55.44 -12.18
N PHE A 233 -24.10 -55.93 -11.80
CA PHE A 233 -25.12 -56.47 -12.68
C PHE A 233 -26.35 -55.57 -12.72
N LEU A 234 -26.85 -55.36 -13.94
CA LEU A 234 -28.11 -54.70 -14.24
C LEU A 234 -29.04 -55.74 -14.90
N PRO A 235 -30.32 -55.83 -14.50
CA PRO A 235 -31.25 -56.88 -14.94
C PRO A 235 -31.73 -56.72 -16.38
N GLY A 236 -31.48 -55.58 -17.02
CA GLY A 236 -31.87 -55.31 -18.40
C GLY A 236 -31.47 -53.92 -18.87
N ASP A 237 -31.82 -53.62 -20.12
CA ASP A 237 -31.56 -52.33 -20.74
C ASP A 237 -32.49 -51.22 -20.14
N PRO A 238 -32.00 -50.00 -19.85
CA PRO A 238 -32.80 -48.86 -19.45
C PRO A 238 -33.86 -48.51 -20.48
N THR A 239 -35.03 -48.23 -19.96
CA THR A 239 -36.24 -47.80 -20.67
C THR A 239 -36.52 -46.30 -20.46
N LEU A 240 -35.77 -45.63 -19.58
CA LEU A 240 -35.89 -44.19 -19.27
C LEU A 240 -34.54 -43.48 -19.40
N ASN A 241 -34.56 -42.21 -19.83
CA ASN A 241 -33.37 -41.37 -20.05
C ASN A 241 -32.47 -41.18 -18.81
N ASN A 242 -32.98 -41.41 -17.60
CA ASN A 242 -32.26 -41.21 -16.34
C ASN A 242 -31.76 -42.51 -15.68
N GLN A 243 -31.97 -43.68 -16.31
CA GLN A 243 -31.42 -44.93 -15.81
C GLN A 243 -29.95 -45.08 -16.22
N ALA A 244 -29.18 -45.86 -15.46
CA ALA A 244 -27.83 -46.24 -15.86
C ALA A 244 -27.89 -46.85 -17.26
N CYS A 245 -26.92 -46.49 -18.10
CA CYS A 245 -26.85 -46.91 -19.49
C CYS A 245 -26.98 -48.43 -19.67
N THR A 246 -27.54 -48.85 -20.81
CA THR A 246 -27.86 -50.25 -21.11
C THR A 246 -26.68 -51.17 -20.89
N LYS A 247 -26.91 -52.43 -20.51
CA LYS A 247 -25.81 -53.43 -20.49
C LYS A 247 -25.14 -53.43 -21.86
N ALA A 248 -25.94 -53.30 -22.93
CA ALA A 248 -25.47 -53.09 -24.29
C ALA A 248 -24.65 -51.80 -24.50
N TYR A 249 -24.90 -50.69 -23.79
CA TYR A 249 -24.16 -49.44 -23.87
C TYR A 249 -22.83 -49.54 -23.11
N VAL A 250 -22.83 -50.08 -21.90
CA VAL A 250 -21.59 -50.35 -21.14
C VAL A 250 -20.72 -51.33 -21.91
N ASP A 251 -21.31 -52.42 -22.40
CA ASP A 251 -20.64 -53.37 -23.26
C ASP A 251 -20.19 -52.70 -24.55
N SER A 252 -20.98 -51.81 -25.18
CA SER A 252 -20.51 -51.05 -26.36
C SER A 252 -19.35 -50.12 -26.05
N LYS A 253 -19.19 -49.64 -24.80
CA LYS A 253 -18.12 -48.73 -24.36
C LYS A 253 -16.85 -49.45 -23.87
N VAL A 254 -16.99 -50.62 -23.27
CA VAL A 254 -15.86 -51.53 -22.98
C VAL A 254 -15.38 -52.18 -24.26
N THR A 255 -16.33 -52.55 -25.12
CA THR A 255 -16.01 -52.93 -26.49
C THR A 255 -15.48 -51.72 -27.23
N ALA A 256 -15.90 -50.44 -26.96
CA ALA A 256 -15.47 -49.10 -27.51
C ALA A 256 -13.95 -48.82 -27.43
N VAL A 257 -13.15 -49.78 -26.98
CA VAL A 257 -11.83 -49.99 -27.55
C VAL A 257 -11.93 -50.82 -28.88
N PRO A 258 -12.63 -50.37 -29.96
CA PRO A 258 -12.33 -50.84 -31.30
C PRO A 258 -12.64 -49.70 -32.28
N SER A 259 -11.91 -48.61 -32.20
CA SER A 259 -11.93 -47.67 -33.33
C SER A 259 -10.63 -46.93 -33.45
N GLU A 260 -9.94 -46.54 -32.37
CA GLU A 260 -8.66 -45.84 -32.54
C GLU A 260 -7.50 -46.81 -32.90
N ALA A 261 -7.50 -48.04 -32.38
CA ALA A 261 -6.51 -49.06 -32.79
C ALA A 261 -6.90 -49.85 -34.06
N GLN A 262 -8.17 -49.88 -34.45
CA GLN A 262 -8.61 -50.51 -35.71
C GLN A 262 -8.59 -49.55 -36.90
N TYR A 263 -8.70 -48.24 -36.69
CA TYR A 263 -8.49 -47.26 -37.77
C TYR A 263 -7.04 -47.25 -38.26
N LEU A 264 -6.07 -47.60 -37.40
CA LEU A 264 -4.66 -47.72 -37.80
C LEU A 264 -4.31 -49.04 -38.51
N THR A 265 -5.13 -50.08 -38.43
CA THR A 265 -4.84 -51.39 -39.05
C THR A 265 -5.65 -51.65 -40.32
N GLY A 266 -6.64 -50.81 -40.63
CA GLY A 266 -7.53 -50.90 -41.79
C GLY A 266 -7.41 -49.77 -42.81
N VAL A 267 -6.36 -48.94 -42.77
CA VAL A 267 -6.04 -47.97 -43.86
C VAL A 267 -5.56 -48.74 -45.09
N THR A 268 -6.48 -49.49 -45.68
CA THR A 268 -6.29 -50.07 -47.00
C THR A 268 -6.61 -49.01 -48.04
N SER A 269 -5.84 -49.04 -49.11
CA SER A 269 -5.84 -48.18 -50.31
C SER A 269 -7.21 -47.78 -50.86
N ASN A 270 -8.29 -48.48 -50.50
CA ASN A 270 -9.64 -48.28 -51.00
C ASN A 270 -10.27 -46.95 -50.54
N ILE A 271 -10.09 -46.52 -49.28
CA ILE A 271 -10.59 -45.21 -48.82
C ILE A 271 -9.76 -44.08 -49.43
N GLN A 272 -8.44 -44.24 -49.55
CA GLN A 272 -7.57 -43.28 -50.24
C GLN A 272 -7.96 -43.14 -51.73
N THR A 273 -8.31 -44.25 -52.38
CA THR A 273 -8.75 -44.27 -53.79
C THR A 273 -10.15 -43.68 -53.95
N GLN A 274 -11.07 -43.94 -53.01
CA GLN A 274 -12.42 -43.33 -53.00
C GLN A 274 -12.38 -41.84 -52.68
N LEU A 275 -11.48 -41.39 -51.81
CA LEU A 275 -11.29 -39.98 -51.50
C LEU A 275 -10.62 -39.23 -52.66
N ALA A 276 -9.57 -39.82 -53.27
CA ALA A 276 -8.89 -39.27 -54.44
C ALA A 276 -9.76 -39.25 -55.71
N SER A 277 -10.82 -40.07 -55.78
CA SER A 277 -11.79 -40.06 -56.89
C SER A 277 -12.99 -39.13 -56.65
N LYS A 278 -13.18 -38.61 -55.42
CA LYS A 278 -14.24 -37.65 -55.09
C LYS A 278 -13.73 -36.20 -55.09
N GLU A 279 -12.46 -35.98 -54.76
CA GLU A 279 -11.82 -34.67 -54.84
C GLU A 279 -10.46 -34.78 -55.55
N PRO A 280 -10.21 -34.01 -56.64
CA PRO A 280 -8.90 -33.96 -57.28
C PRO A 280 -7.82 -33.54 -56.27
N THR A 281 -6.65 -34.16 -56.34
CA THR A 281 -5.49 -33.72 -55.56
C THR A 281 -5.15 -32.28 -55.93
N ILE A 282 -5.19 -31.36 -54.97
CA ILE A 282 -4.77 -29.97 -55.18
C ILE A 282 -3.26 -29.98 -55.42
N SER A 283 -2.84 -29.82 -56.67
CA SER A 283 -1.41 -29.71 -57.02
C SER A 283 -0.81 -28.48 -56.35
N THR A 284 0.42 -28.59 -55.86
CA THR A 284 1.14 -27.44 -55.30
C THR A 284 1.23 -26.32 -56.35
N SER A 285 1.00 -25.08 -55.90
CA SER A 285 1.14 -23.87 -56.71
C SER A 285 2.19 -22.96 -56.10
N ASP A 286 2.67 -22.01 -56.90
CA ASP A 286 3.44 -20.86 -56.42
C ASP A 286 2.55 -19.88 -55.63
N ALA A 287 3.18 -18.98 -54.87
CA ALA A 287 2.52 -18.01 -54.01
C ALA A 287 1.74 -16.90 -54.76
N THR A 288 1.72 -16.92 -56.10
CA THR A 288 1.05 -15.89 -56.93
C THR A 288 -0.35 -16.29 -57.37
N LYS A 289 -0.87 -17.43 -56.93
CA LYS A 289 -2.17 -17.97 -57.35
C LYS A 289 -3.04 -18.35 -56.16
N TYR A 290 -4.36 -18.37 -56.37
CA TYR A 290 -5.34 -18.91 -55.43
C TYR A 290 -6.16 -20.01 -56.10
N TYR A 291 -6.66 -20.95 -55.30
CA TYR A 291 -7.47 -22.06 -55.79
C TYR A 291 -8.94 -21.65 -55.80
N ARG A 292 -9.57 -21.71 -56.98
CA ARG A 292 -10.98 -21.33 -57.16
C ARG A 292 -11.92 -22.48 -56.79
N GLY A 293 -13.18 -22.15 -56.51
CA GLY A 293 -14.23 -23.14 -56.25
C GLY A 293 -14.55 -24.06 -57.44
N ASP A 294 -14.12 -23.69 -58.66
CA ASP A 294 -14.17 -24.53 -59.87
C ASP A 294 -12.99 -25.52 -59.98
N LYS A 295 -12.18 -25.63 -58.92
CA LYS A 295 -11.03 -26.53 -58.81
C LYS A 295 -9.85 -26.19 -59.73
N THR A 296 -9.73 -24.93 -60.14
CA THR A 296 -8.59 -24.43 -60.95
C THR A 296 -7.76 -23.39 -60.20
N TRP A 297 -6.45 -23.34 -60.46
CA TRP A 297 -5.59 -22.27 -59.98
C TRP A 297 -5.77 -21.02 -60.84
N ALA A 298 -6.05 -19.89 -60.22
CA ALA A 298 -6.11 -18.59 -60.89
C ALA A 298 -5.03 -17.66 -60.34
N LEU A 299 -4.47 -16.79 -61.19
CA LEU A 299 -3.56 -15.74 -60.76
C LEU A 299 -4.25 -14.85 -59.73
N LEU A 300 -3.58 -14.63 -58.60
CA LEU A 300 -3.98 -13.62 -57.65
C LEU A 300 -3.68 -12.27 -58.28
N ASP A 301 -4.74 -11.58 -58.71
CA ASP A 301 -4.60 -10.24 -59.25
C ASP A 301 -4.11 -9.29 -58.15
N THR A 302 -2.79 -9.05 -58.15
CA THR A 302 -2.14 -8.12 -57.22
C THR A 302 -2.14 -6.69 -57.73
N SER A 303 -2.75 -6.40 -58.89
CA SER A 303 -2.90 -5.03 -59.39
C SER A 303 -3.90 -4.20 -58.57
N VAL A 304 -4.69 -4.85 -57.70
CA VAL A 304 -5.49 -4.18 -56.64
C VAL A 304 -4.61 -3.67 -55.48
N ARG A 305 -3.32 -4.04 -55.42
CA ARG A 305 -2.40 -3.66 -54.34
C ARG A 305 -1.53 -2.42 -54.63
N THR A 306 -1.83 -1.65 -55.68
CA THR A 306 -1.10 -0.42 -56.04
C THR A 306 -1.99 0.81 -56.26
N ALA A 307 -3.19 0.82 -55.69
CA ALA A 307 -4.00 2.03 -55.55
C ALA A 307 -4.34 2.31 -54.08
N VAL A 308 -3.32 2.37 -53.21
CA VAL A 308 -3.50 3.06 -51.92
C VAL A 308 -3.43 4.55 -52.22
N ALA A 309 -4.60 5.13 -52.50
CA ALA A 309 -4.75 6.57 -52.58
C ALA A 309 -4.22 7.24 -51.29
N PRO A 310 -3.79 8.51 -51.31
CA PRO A 310 -3.20 9.21 -50.16
C PRO A 310 -4.04 9.30 -48.87
N ASN A 311 -5.21 8.65 -48.80
CA ASN A 311 -6.18 8.72 -47.70
C ASN A 311 -6.79 7.35 -47.31
N ALA A 312 -6.17 6.21 -47.68
CA ALA A 312 -6.72 4.91 -47.29
C ALA A 312 -6.42 4.61 -45.81
N PRO A 313 -7.42 4.21 -45.00
CA PRO A 313 -7.20 3.82 -43.61
C PRO A 313 -6.31 2.57 -43.55
N LEU A 314 -5.43 2.54 -42.54
CA LEU A 314 -4.57 1.41 -42.23
C LEU A 314 -5.44 0.18 -41.94
N PHE A 315 -5.42 -0.82 -42.84
CA PHE A 315 -6.10 -2.09 -42.60
C PHE A 315 -5.24 -2.99 -41.71
N PHE A 316 -5.84 -3.48 -40.62
CA PHE A 316 -5.26 -4.51 -39.76
C PHE A 316 -5.13 -5.82 -40.54
N ASP A 317 -3.96 -6.46 -40.50
CA ASP A 317 -3.91 -7.90 -40.78
C ASP A 317 -4.33 -8.70 -39.53
N ALA A 318 -4.71 -9.97 -39.74
CA ALA A 318 -5.29 -10.85 -38.73
C ALA A 318 -4.36 -11.16 -37.52
N SER A 319 -3.15 -10.60 -37.49
CA SER A 319 -2.16 -10.83 -36.42
C SER A 319 -2.17 -9.75 -35.34
N ASN A 320 -3.01 -8.70 -35.47
CA ASN A 320 -3.26 -7.68 -34.44
C ASN A 320 -2.00 -7.05 -33.80
N ASN A 321 -0.86 -7.00 -34.51
CA ASN A 321 0.34 -6.38 -33.96
C ASN A 321 1.05 -5.53 -35.01
N PHE A 322 0.57 -4.29 -35.17
CA PHE A 322 1.35 -3.24 -35.81
C PHE A 322 2.12 -2.48 -34.73
N THR A 323 3.34 -2.93 -34.47
CA THR A 323 4.28 -2.13 -33.69
C THR A 323 4.79 -1.01 -34.61
N LEU A 324 4.22 0.19 -34.50
CA LEU A 324 4.88 1.39 -35.02
C LEU A 324 6.15 1.59 -34.18
N THR A 325 7.24 0.98 -34.63
CA THR A 325 8.54 1.14 -33.99
C THR A 325 9.04 2.54 -34.33
N LEU A 326 8.65 3.53 -33.52
CA LEU A 326 9.39 4.78 -33.46
C LEU A 326 10.73 4.42 -32.82
N ALA A 327 11.76 4.24 -33.63
CA ALA A 327 13.09 3.89 -33.15
C ALA A 327 13.58 5.01 -32.22
N ASN A 328 13.43 4.82 -30.91
CA ASN A 328 13.97 5.73 -29.91
C ASN A 328 15.48 5.50 -29.81
N LYS A 329 16.26 6.12 -30.70
CA LYS A 329 17.71 6.18 -30.57
C LYS A 329 18.09 7.50 -29.89
N LEU A 330 17.94 7.56 -28.56
CA LEU A 330 18.66 8.56 -27.77
C LEU A 330 20.16 8.39 -28.02
N GLY A 331 20.79 9.30 -28.77
CA GLY A 331 22.26 9.32 -28.90
C GLY A 331 22.87 9.98 -30.15
N ALA A 332 22.11 10.34 -31.17
CA ALA A 332 22.61 11.10 -32.33
C ALA A 332 21.62 12.22 -32.70
N ALA A 333 22.05 13.28 -33.41
CA ALA A 333 21.15 14.34 -33.88
C ALA A 333 19.95 13.72 -34.62
N GLN A 334 18.77 13.72 -34.00
CA GLN A 334 17.64 12.93 -34.50
C GLN A 334 16.79 13.77 -35.46
N THR A 335 16.50 13.19 -36.62
CA THR A 335 15.41 13.63 -37.49
C THR A 335 14.09 13.33 -36.78
N LEU A 336 13.47 14.35 -36.21
CA LEU A 336 12.15 14.24 -35.60
C LEU A 336 11.11 13.94 -36.69
N VAL A 337 10.28 12.91 -36.46
CA VAL A 337 9.24 12.45 -37.39
C VAL A 337 7.89 12.99 -36.92
N LYS A 338 7.10 13.58 -37.82
CA LYS A 338 5.73 14.01 -37.52
C LYS A 338 4.73 12.95 -37.98
N VAL A 339 3.75 12.67 -37.14
CA VAL A 339 2.55 11.91 -37.53
C VAL A 339 1.45 12.92 -37.82
N ASN A 340 0.88 12.86 -39.02
CA ASN A 340 -0.28 13.67 -39.39
C ASN A 340 -1.54 12.96 -38.92
N VAL A 341 -2.41 13.71 -38.23
CA VAL A 341 -3.72 13.24 -37.81
C VAL A 341 -4.81 14.16 -38.33
N ASP A 342 -6.00 13.62 -38.57
CA ASP A 342 -7.18 14.41 -38.93
C ASP A 342 -7.80 15.11 -37.69
N THR A 343 -8.88 15.86 -37.90
CA THR A 343 -9.62 16.58 -36.85
C THR A 343 -10.22 15.67 -35.77
N LYS A 344 -10.26 14.36 -36.00
CA LYS A 344 -10.77 13.34 -35.06
C LYS A 344 -9.65 12.51 -34.45
N GLY A 345 -8.38 12.80 -34.77
CA GLY A 345 -7.21 12.11 -34.24
C GLY A 345 -6.78 10.87 -35.01
N LEU A 346 -7.34 10.57 -36.19
CA LEU A 346 -6.94 9.43 -37.01
C LEU A 346 -5.63 9.74 -37.75
N VAL A 347 -4.68 8.80 -37.76
CA VAL A 347 -3.42 8.94 -38.51
C VAL A 347 -3.68 8.94 -40.02
N THR A 348 -3.35 10.04 -40.69
CA THR A 348 -3.52 10.23 -42.15
C THR A 348 -2.21 10.20 -42.93
N GLY A 349 -1.07 10.15 -42.24
CA GLY A 349 0.25 10.06 -42.87
C GLY A 349 1.39 10.27 -41.87
N GLY A 350 2.63 10.14 -42.35
CA GLY A 350 3.84 10.43 -41.58
C GLY A 350 4.84 11.22 -42.43
N GLN A 351 5.53 12.16 -41.80
CA GLN A 351 6.60 12.94 -42.41
C GLN A 351 7.94 12.53 -41.81
N THR A 352 8.91 12.24 -42.68
CA THR A 352 10.26 11.81 -42.28
C THR A 352 11.10 12.94 -41.68
N ALA A 353 10.60 14.18 -41.66
CA ALA A 353 11.22 15.33 -41.01
C ALA A 353 10.16 16.36 -40.54
N LEU A 354 10.48 17.13 -39.50
CA LEU A 354 9.71 18.31 -39.10
C LEU A 354 9.98 19.48 -40.06
N ALA A 355 8.92 20.17 -40.49
CA ALA A 355 9.02 21.45 -41.18
C ALA A 355 9.00 22.63 -40.18
N ALA A 356 9.44 23.81 -40.59
CA ALA A 356 9.44 25.00 -39.73
C ALA A 356 8.05 25.38 -39.18
N ALA A 357 6.98 25.05 -39.92
CA ALA A 357 5.59 25.24 -39.50
C ALA A 357 5.13 24.27 -38.39
N ASP A 358 5.87 23.17 -38.18
CA ASP A 358 5.57 22.18 -37.14
C ASP A 358 6.16 22.57 -35.78
N LEU A 359 7.06 23.55 -35.76
CA LEU A 359 7.67 24.05 -34.55
C LEU A 359 6.85 25.24 -34.02
N PRO A 360 6.70 25.38 -32.69
CA PRO A 360 6.04 26.54 -32.11
C PRO A 360 6.69 27.83 -32.61
N ALA A 361 5.87 28.80 -33.03
CA ALA A 361 6.36 30.15 -33.28
C ALA A 361 6.98 30.70 -31.99
N LEU A 362 8.06 31.48 -32.12
CA LEU A 362 8.62 32.19 -30.97
C LEU A 362 7.54 33.10 -30.40
N ASN A 363 7.37 33.07 -29.08
CA ASN A 363 6.31 33.82 -28.42
C ASN A 363 6.48 35.33 -28.68
N SER A 364 5.44 35.98 -29.21
CA SER A 364 5.45 37.43 -29.46
C SER A 364 5.56 38.27 -28.19
N ALA A 365 5.37 37.65 -27.02
CA ALA A 365 5.57 38.23 -25.71
C ALA A 365 7.06 38.38 -25.33
N GLY A 366 7.95 37.58 -25.92
CA GLY A 366 9.39 37.62 -25.65
C GLY A 366 10.13 38.72 -26.43
N ASP A 367 11.45 38.67 -26.30
CA ASP A 367 12.39 39.56 -26.99
C ASP A 367 12.76 39.10 -28.41
N LEU A 368 12.46 37.83 -28.73
CA LEU A 368 12.71 37.21 -30.02
C LEU A 368 11.43 37.12 -30.85
N THR A 369 11.58 37.20 -32.17
CA THR A 369 10.50 37.00 -33.15
C THR A 369 10.99 36.16 -34.33
N GLY A 370 10.08 35.82 -35.24
CA GLY A 370 10.36 35.01 -36.41
C GLY A 370 10.25 33.52 -36.11
N SER A 371 10.97 32.71 -36.90
CA SER A 371 11.00 31.26 -36.72
C SER A 371 12.08 30.86 -35.73
N ILE A 372 11.86 29.75 -35.00
CA ILE A 372 12.86 29.16 -34.10
C ILE A 372 14.17 28.77 -34.81
N VAL A 373 14.13 28.52 -36.11
CA VAL A 373 15.34 28.21 -36.92
C VAL A 373 16.06 29.46 -37.45
N THR A 374 15.41 30.61 -37.43
CA THR A 374 15.97 31.90 -37.87
C THR A 374 15.47 33.03 -36.96
N PRO A 375 15.82 33.02 -35.66
CA PRO A 375 15.30 33.98 -34.70
C PRO A 375 15.86 35.38 -34.98
N THR A 376 15.05 36.40 -34.78
CA THR A 376 15.49 37.81 -34.80
C THR A 376 15.18 38.46 -33.46
N VAL A 377 16.13 39.21 -32.90
CA VAL A 377 15.90 40.05 -31.72
C VAL A 377 15.08 41.26 -32.14
N ALA A 378 13.81 41.34 -31.75
CA ALA A 378 12.99 42.52 -32.02
C ALA A 378 12.77 43.40 -30.78
N LYS A 379 13.09 42.91 -29.59
CA LYS A 379 13.04 43.70 -28.35
C LYS A 379 14.24 43.35 -27.46
N ILE A 380 14.56 44.23 -26.54
CA ILE A 380 15.50 44.00 -25.43
C ILE A 380 14.79 44.43 -24.14
N GLN A 381 14.58 43.49 -23.22
CA GLN A 381 13.80 43.66 -21.99
C GLN A 381 12.37 44.18 -22.24
N GLY A 382 11.72 43.64 -23.28
CA GLY A 382 10.37 44.02 -23.69
C GLY A 382 10.27 45.37 -24.40
N LYS A 383 11.38 46.08 -24.62
CA LYS A 383 11.43 47.35 -25.37
C LYS A 383 11.83 47.11 -26.83
N PRO A 384 11.07 47.56 -27.83
CA PRO A 384 11.39 47.34 -29.25
C PRO A 384 12.78 47.80 -29.65
N VAL A 385 13.44 47.05 -30.54
CA VAL A 385 14.66 47.46 -31.26
C VAL A 385 14.25 47.99 -32.64
N SER A 386 14.83 49.11 -33.06
CA SER A 386 14.55 49.73 -34.35
C SER A 386 14.84 48.79 -35.51
N ALA A 387 13.97 48.80 -36.53
CA ALA A 387 14.20 48.11 -37.79
C ALA A 387 15.24 48.81 -38.69
N THR A 388 15.68 50.02 -38.33
CA THR A 388 16.75 50.73 -39.04
C THR A 388 18.10 50.12 -38.65
N ALA A 389 18.82 49.58 -39.63
CA ALA A 389 20.17 49.04 -39.41
C ALA A 389 21.13 50.14 -38.92
N PRO A 390 21.90 49.92 -37.83
CA PRO A 390 22.94 50.85 -37.42
C PRO A 390 24.02 51.01 -38.51
N THR A 391 24.56 52.22 -38.66
CA THR A 391 25.77 52.45 -39.45
C THR A 391 27.01 52.40 -38.55
N ASP A 392 28.19 52.27 -39.17
CA ASP A 392 29.46 52.29 -38.45
C ASP A 392 29.60 53.55 -37.59
N GLY A 393 30.14 53.40 -36.38
CA GLY A 393 30.28 54.46 -35.38
C GLY A 393 29.00 54.84 -34.59
N GLN A 394 27.85 54.21 -34.82
CA GLN A 394 26.63 54.45 -34.03
C GLN A 394 26.53 53.53 -32.81
N LEU A 395 25.98 54.06 -31.72
CA LEU A 395 25.63 53.30 -30.52
C LEU A 395 24.14 52.96 -30.51
N LEU A 396 23.75 51.90 -29.79
CA LEU A 396 22.35 51.63 -29.52
C LEU A 396 21.90 52.39 -28.26
N LYS A 397 20.95 53.31 -28.41
CA LYS A 397 20.44 54.14 -27.31
C LYS A 397 18.94 53.91 -27.12
N PHE A 398 18.51 53.75 -25.87
CA PHE A 398 17.09 53.75 -25.54
C PHE A 398 16.56 55.19 -25.56
N ASN A 399 15.55 55.48 -26.38
CA ASN A 399 14.99 56.82 -26.54
C ASN A 399 13.73 57.07 -25.67
N GLY A 400 13.40 56.15 -24.76
CA GLY A 400 12.18 56.18 -23.95
C GLY A 400 11.08 55.24 -24.45
N THR A 401 11.08 54.88 -25.74
CA THR A 401 10.10 53.96 -26.33
C THR A 401 10.73 52.75 -27.02
N SER A 402 11.93 52.91 -27.59
CA SER A 402 12.63 51.86 -28.36
C SER A 402 14.15 52.05 -28.30
N TRP A 403 14.88 50.98 -28.56
CA TRP A 403 16.32 50.98 -28.80
C TRP A 403 16.58 51.41 -30.25
N VAL A 404 17.22 52.57 -30.44
CA VAL A 404 17.47 53.16 -31.76
C VAL A 404 18.98 53.39 -31.96
N PRO A 405 19.50 53.29 -33.19
CA PRO A 405 20.84 53.77 -33.49
C PRO A 405 20.96 55.26 -33.16
N PHE A 406 22.04 55.65 -32.50
CA PHE A 406 22.31 57.01 -32.08
C PHE A 406 23.75 57.37 -32.36
N THR A 407 23.94 58.45 -33.12
CA THR A 407 25.23 59.10 -33.27
C THR A 407 25.42 60.02 -32.07
N LEU A 408 26.49 59.80 -31.31
CA LEU A 408 26.91 60.73 -30.25
C LEU A 408 27.17 62.11 -30.89
N THR A 409 26.41 63.11 -30.45
CA THR A 409 26.68 64.52 -30.74
C THR A 409 27.04 65.17 -29.41
N SER A 410 28.32 65.12 -29.06
CA SER A 410 28.84 65.60 -27.79
C SER A 410 29.98 66.58 -28.01
N GLY A 411 29.67 67.77 -28.51
CA GLY A 411 30.67 68.83 -28.48
C GLY A 411 30.18 70.17 -29.00
N ARG A 412 30.79 71.20 -28.44
CA ARG A 412 30.56 72.59 -28.81
C ARG A 412 31.22 72.88 -30.15
N THR A 413 30.55 73.64 -31.02
CA THR A 413 31.07 73.99 -32.36
C THR A 413 31.51 75.45 -32.49
N SER A 414 31.25 76.29 -31.47
CA SER A 414 31.68 77.69 -31.42
C SER A 414 31.74 78.25 -29.99
N CYS A 415 32.48 79.34 -29.80
CA CYS A 415 32.65 80.02 -28.52
C CYS A 415 32.13 81.47 -28.54
N PRO A 416 31.60 81.98 -27.41
CA PRO A 416 31.25 83.39 -27.24
C PRO A 416 32.46 84.30 -27.38
N LEU A 417 32.22 85.60 -27.61
CA LEU A 417 33.28 86.62 -27.60
C LEU A 417 34.12 86.53 -26.31
N ASN A 418 35.44 86.69 -26.45
CA ASN A 418 36.46 86.52 -25.40
C ASN A 418 36.73 85.06 -24.97
N TYR A 419 36.19 84.08 -25.71
CA TYR A 419 36.54 82.67 -25.55
C TYR A 419 37.00 82.07 -26.88
N SER A 420 37.98 81.16 -26.81
CA SER A 420 38.46 80.36 -27.93
C SER A 420 37.99 78.92 -27.77
N LEU A 421 37.66 78.28 -28.90
CA LEU A 421 37.35 76.85 -28.93
C LEU A 421 38.64 76.05 -28.81
N VAL A 422 38.67 75.08 -27.90
CA VAL A 422 39.76 74.11 -27.73
C VAL A 422 39.21 72.73 -28.03
N GLY A 423 39.92 71.98 -28.87
CA GLY A 423 39.50 70.66 -29.36
C GLY A 423 38.83 70.72 -30.74
N THR A 424 38.43 69.56 -31.26
CA THR A 424 37.74 69.43 -32.55
C THR A 424 36.27 69.77 -32.38
N ALA A 425 35.76 70.71 -33.18
CA ALA A 425 34.36 71.14 -33.11
C ALA A 425 33.40 69.94 -33.16
N GLY A 426 32.57 69.79 -32.12
CA GLY A 426 31.56 68.72 -32.04
C GLY A 426 31.95 67.47 -31.25
N ASP A 427 33.21 67.31 -30.80
CA ASP A 427 33.64 66.17 -29.98
C ASP A 427 34.59 66.60 -28.84
N GLY A 428 34.09 66.63 -27.61
CA GLY A 428 34.87 66.99 -26.42
C GLY A 428 35.37 68.44 -26.36
N ALA A 429 35.00 69.27 -27.34
CA ALA A 429 35.43 70.66 -27.42
C ALA A 429 34.78 71.55 -26.36
N PHE A 430 35.58 72.43 -25.77
CA PHE A 430 35.17 73.39 -24.75
C PHE A 430 35.68 74.80 -25.09
N CYS A 431 35.15 75.80 -24.42
CA CYS A 431 35.59 77.19 -24.58
C CYS A 431 36.48 77.62 -23.43
N ILE A 432 37.62 78.22 -23.74
CA ILE A 432 38.54 78.79 -22.75
C ILE A 432 38.71 80.28 -22.98
N SER A 433 38.87 81.07 -21.91
CA SER A 433 39.06 82.51 -22.04
C SER A 433 40.31 82.85 -22.86
N THR A 434 40.17 83.74 -23.86
CA THR A 434 41.24 84.09 -24.82
C THR A 434 42.47 84.69 -24.13
N ALA A 435 42.27 85.47 -23.08
CA ALA A 435 43.32 86.04 -22.25
C ALA A 435 43.30 85.46 -20.81
N PRO A 436 44.46 85.37 -20.14
CA PRO A 436 44.52 85.02 -18.73
C PRO A 436 43.92 86.14 -17.87
N GLN A 437 43.21 85.77 -16.82
CA GLN A 437 42.62 86.69 -15.85
C GLN A 437 43.69 87.27 -14.93
N GLY A 438 43.42 88.47 -14.39
CA GLY A 438 44.34 89.18 -13.51
C GLY A 438 44.70 88.38 -12.24
N PRO A 439 45.69 88.85 -11.46
CA PRO A 439 46.12 88.11 -10.29
C PRO A 439 44.99 87.97 -9.28
N ALA A 440 44.71 86.74 -8.85
CA ALA A 440 43.73 86.47 -7.80
C ALA A 440 44.44 86.28 -6.46
N ALA A 441 44.09 87.08 -5.45
CA ALA A 441 44.69 86.98 -4.12
C ALA A 441 44.21 85.75 -3.31
N SER A 442 43.26 84.98 -3.84
CA SER A 442 42.77 83.72 -3.24
C SER A 442 42.04 82.88 -4.28
N TRP A 443 41.88 81.58 -3.98
CA TRP A 443 41.08 80.65 -4.76
C TRP A 443 39.62 81.12 -4.95
N ASN A 444 39.00 81.58 -3.87
CA ASN A 444 37.64 82.10 -3.92
C ASN A 444 37.53 83.33 -4.84
N ALA A 445 38.54 84.20 -4.86
CA ALA A 445 38.58 85.33 -5.79
C ALA A 445 38.66 84.87 -7.26
N ALA A 446 39.41 83.81 -7.57
CA ALA A 446 39.49 83.25 -8.92
C ALA A 446 38.19 82.55 -9.37
N ILE A 447 37.53 81.81 -8.46
CA ILE A 447 36.20 81.25 -8.72
C ILE A 447 35.19 82.35 -8.98
N LEU A 448 35.14 83.37 -8.12
CA LEU A 448 34.20 84.48 -8.27
C LEU A 448 34.47 85.25 -9.56
N ASP A 449 35.73 85.46 -9.96
CA ASP A 449 36.06 86.09 -11.24
C ASP A 449 35.45 85.34 -12.42
N CYS A 450 35.64 84.01 -12.49
CA CYS A 450 35.03 83.19 -13.54
C CYS A 450 33.50 83.14 -13.46
N ALA A 451 32.94 83.03 -12.26
CA ALA A 451 31.50 82.93 -12.04
C ALA A 451 30.75 84.22 -12.40
N ASN A 452 31.42 85.37 -12.29
CA ASN A 452 30.90 86.69 -12.64
C ASN A 452 31.09 87.08 -14.11
N LYS A 453 31.72 86.23 -14.94
CA LYS A 453 31.80 86.45 -16.39
C LYS A 453 30.43 86.32 -17.06
N SER A 454 30.32 86.91 -18.24
CA SER A 454 29.16 86.77 -19.13
C SER A 454 29.60 86.18 -20.48
N PRO A 455 29.20 84.95 -20.84
CA PRO A 455 28.39 84.03 -20.03
C PRO A 455 29.14 83.50 -18.80
N ARG A 456 28.39 83.07 -17.79
CA ARG A 456 28.95 82.55 -16.54
C ARG A 456 29.85 81.36 -16.83
N ALA A 457 31.09 81.43 -16.35
CA ALA A 457 32.08 80.40 -16.55
C ALA A 457 32.52 79.79 -15.22
N ARG A 458 33.29 78.71 -15.31
CA ARG A 458 33.99 78.12 -14.17
C ARG A 458 35.49 78.18 -14.39
N LEU A 459 36.27 77.90 -13.35
CA LEU A 459 37.67 77.59 -13.56
C LEU A 459 37.80 76.36 -14.47
N CYS A 460 38.77 76.43 -15.37
CA CYS A 460 39.11 75.29 -16.21
C CYS A 460 39.62 74.13 -15.36
N ARG A 461 39.16 72.92 -15.67
CA ARG A 461 39.63 71.69 -15.03
C ARG A 461 41.02 71.33 -15.52
N MET A 462 41.63 70.37 -14.82
CA MET A 462 42.97 69.91 -15.12
C MET A 462 43.04 69.27 -16.51
N GLU A 463 42.07 68.41 -16.81
CA GLU A 463 41.89 67.77 -18.12
C GLU A 463 41.75 68.78 -19.27
N GLU A 464 41.01 69.87 -19.05
CA GLU A 464 40.81 70.94 -20.04
C GLU A 464 42.10 71.73 -20.27
N TRP A 465 42.86 72.00 -19.20
CA TRP A 465 44.15 72.69 -19.30
C TRP A 465 45.22 71.85 -20.01
N MET A 466 45.32 70.56 -19.66
CA MET A 466 46.20 69.61 -20.33
C MET A 466 45.91 69.58 -21.84
N MET A 467 44.63 69.46 -22.21
CA MET A 467 44.22 69.45 -23.61
C MET A 467 44.51 70.78 -24.32
N ALA A 468 44.25 71.93 -23.68
CA ALA A 468 44.55 73.23 -24.27
C ALA A 468 46.06 73.47 -24.46
N CYS A 469 46.87 72.94 -23.55
CA CYS A 469 48.33 73.02 -23.62
C CYS A 469 48.86 72.19 -24.81
N GLU A 470 48.41 70.95 -24.96
CA GLU A 470 48.88 70.05 -26.03
C GLU A 470 48.47 70.55 -27.42
N LEU A 471 47.29 71.15 -27.53
CA LEU A 471 46.78 71.72 -28.78
C LEU A 471 47.33 73.11 -29.10
N ASN A 472 48.27 73.62 -28.28
CA ASN A 472 48.92 74.92 -28.43
C ASN A 472 47.91 76.08 -28.59
N ALA A 473 46.80 76.03 -27.85
CA ALA A 473 45.64 76.91 -28.04
C ALA A 473 45.84 78.38 -27.57
N PHE A 474 47.07 78.78 -27.19
CA PHE A 474 47.37 80.12 -26.66
C PHE A 474 48.69 80.72 -27.18
N THR A 475 48.70 82.04 -27.39
CA THR A 475 49.92 82.84 -27.59
C THR A 475 50.64 83.05 -26.26
N ARG A 476 51.89 82.57 -26.18
CA ARG A 476 52.69 82.47 -24.96
C ARG A 476 53.30 83.82 -24.57
N PRO A 477 53.05 84.38 -23.37
CA PRO A 477 53.83 85.50 -22.87
C PRO A 477 55.26 85.02 -22.59
N SER A 478 56.25 85.63 -23.23
CA SER A 478 57.66 85.33 -22.98
C SER A 478 58.03 85.69 -21.53
N GLY A 479 58.33 84.67 -20.71
CA GLY A 479 59.06 84.84 -19.44
C GLY A 479 58.29 84.63 -18.14
N ASN A 480 56.97 84.37 -18.15
CA ASN A 480 56.20 84.14 -16.92
C ASN A 480 55.49 82.78 -16.96
N ALA A 481 55.61 81.97 -15.91
CA ALA A 481 54.84 80.74 -15.74
C ALA A 481 53.34 81.09 -15.64
N GLU A 482 52.51 80.56 -16.54
CA GLU A 482 51.04 80.61 -16.37
C GLU A 482 50.66 79.50 -15.38
N ARG A 483 50.35 79.89 -14.15
CA ARG A 483 49.89 78.96 -13.11
C ARG A 483 48.46 78.51 -13.39
N THR A 484 48.18 77.22 -13.26
CA THR A 484 46.89 76.63 -13.70
C THR A 484 46.19 75.98 -12.52
N SER A 485 45.47 76.77 -11.74
CA SER A 485 44.75 76.24 -10.60
C SER A 485 43.53 75.39 -11.08
N ALA A 486 43.72 74.08 -11.20
CA ALA A 486 42.63 73.12 -11.31
C ALA A 486 42.52 72.37 -9.97
N LEU A 487 41.39 72.53 -9.29
CA LEU A 487 41.06 71.74 -8.10
C LEU A 487 40.28 70.51 -8.58
N GLU A 488 40.95 69.35 -8.64
CA GLU A 488 40.23 68.09 -8.43
C GLU A 488 40.00 67.97 -6.92
N THR A 489 38.76 67.72 -6.55
CA THR A 489 38.28 67.77 -5.17
C THR A 489 38.92 66.72 -4.27
N TYR A 490 39.20 67.15 -3.03
CA TYR A 490 38.94 66.41 -1.79
C TYR A 490 39.66 65.05 -1.67
N ASP A 491 40.90 65.09 -1.17
CA ASP A 491 41.43 63.92 -0.46
C ASP A 491 40.73 63.85 0.91
N ASP A 492 40.03 62.76 1.18
CA ASP A 492 39.19 62.50 2.36
C ASP A 492 39.98 62.45 3.69
N VAL A 493 41.26 62.84 3.70
CA VAL A 493 42.19 62.57 4.80
C VAL A 493 42.94 63.79 5.33
N GLY A 494 42.77 64.98 4.76
CA GLY A 494 43.43 66.18 5.29
C GLY A 494 43.03 67.44 4.55
N ASN A 495 42.57 68.44 5.30
CA ASN A 495 41.93 69.67 4.82
C ASN A 495 42.92 70.66 4.13
N GLU A 496 43.63 70.23 3.08
CA GLU A 496 44.58 71.05 2.30
C GLU A 496 44.21 71.12 0.81
N ALA A 497 44.28 72.32 0.22
CA ALA A 497 44.02 72.55 -1.20
C ALA A 497 45.35 72.77 -1.94
N TYR A 498 45.58 72.02 -3.02
CA TYR A 498 46.80 72.12 -3.83
C TYR A 498 46.57 72.87 -5.15
N ALA A 499 47.55 73.68 -5.54
CA ALA A 499 47.58 74.36 -6.84
C ALA A 499 48.60 73.66 -7.76
N PHE A 500 48.28 73.58 -9.04
CA PHE A 500 49.11 72.92 -10.05
C PHE A 500 49.57 73.93 -11.11
N ASP A 501 50.78 73.76 -11.61
CA ASP A 501 51.32 74.52 -12.74
C ASP A 501 51.41 73.59 -13.95
N VAL A 502 50.70 73.92 -15.03
CA VAL A 502 50.86 73.29 -16.34
C VAL A 502 51.87 74.10 -17.13
N THR A 503 53.04 73.52 -17.35
CA THR A 503 54.12 74.15 -18.13
C THR A 503 54.34 73.37 -19.42
N TYR A 504 54.57 74.07 -20.53
CA TYR A 504 55.05 73.44 -21.76
C TYR A 504 56.56 73.60 -21.87
N THR A 505 57.28 72.48 -22.06
CA THR A 505 58.72 72.50 -22.39
C THR A 505 58.91 71.99 -23.80
N ALA A 506 59.59 72.79 -24.63
CA ALA A 506 59.92 72.39 -26.00
C ALA A 506 60.71 71.07 -25.99
N GLY A 507 60.20 70.06 -26.71
CA GLY A 507 60.78 68.71 -26.76
C GLY A 507 60.23 67.72 -25.73
N SER A 508 59.61 68.18 -24.64
CA SER A 508 59.04 67.30 -23.59
C SER A 508 57.52 67.36 -23.46
N GLY A 509 56.85 68.30 -24.15
CA GLY A 509 55.39 68.40 -24.14
C GLY A 509 54.87 69.25 -22.98
N CYS A 510 53.62 68.98 -22.58
CA CYS A 510 52.96 69.62 -21.44
C CYS A 510 53.16 68.77 -20.19
N HIS A 511 53.54 69.39 -19.08
CA HIS A 511 53.75 68.71 -17.81
C HIS A 511 53.10 69.48 -16.66
N VAL A 512 52.71 68.71 -15.65
CA VAL A 512 52.07 69.18 -14.44
C VAL A 512 53.09 69.16 -13.32
N SER A 513 53.24 70.28 -12.61
CA SER A 513 53.98 70.34 -11.36
C SER A 513 53.04 70.75 -10.23
N GLN A 514 53.09 70.04 -9.10
CA GLN A 514 52.48 70.52 -7.86
C GLN A 514 53.28 71.72 -7.36
N VAL A 515 52.58 72.73 -6.84
CA VAL A 515 53.22 73.88 -6.21
C VAL A 515 52.79 73.94 -4.75
N ASP A 516 53.76 73.79 -3.85
CA ASP A 516 53.52 73.94 -2.41
C ASP A 516 53.30 75.42 -2.05
N SER A 517 52.07 75.71 -1.64
CA SER A 517 51.62 76.87 -0.85
C SER A 517 51.26 78.20 -1.57
N VAL A 518 49.98 78.55 -1.38
CA VAL A 518 49.29 79.87 -1.40
C VAL A 518 49.17 80.60 -2.76
N PHE A 519 47.92 80.90 -3.14
CA PHE A 519 47.59 81.91 -4.15
C PHE A 519 48.20 83.26 -3.77
N ASP A 520 49.12 83.79 -4.57
CA ASP A 520 49.70 85.12 -4.36
C ASP A 520 49.25 86.13 -5.44
N SER A 521 49.64 87.39 -5.27
CA SER A 521 49.32 88.50 -6.19
C SER A 521 49.95 88.41 -7.59
N THR A 522 50.58 87.29 -7.95
CA THR A 522 51.19 87.02 -9.25
C THR A 522 50.50 85.90 -10.03
N VAL A 523 49.56 85.16 -9.41
CA VAL A 523 48.86 84.00 -9.99
C VAL A 523 47.74 84.41 -10.95
N ARG A 524 47.92 84.14 -12.25
CA ARG A 524 46.87 84.28 -13.28
C ARG A 524 46.07 82.98 -13.46
N HIS A 525 44.83 83.06 -13.93
CA HIS A 525 43.97 81.89 -14.16
C HIS A 525 43.15 82.01 -15.46
N ARG A 526 42.50 80.94 -15.92
CA ARG A 526 41.56 80.98 -17.06
C ARG A 526 40.21 80.38 -16.71
N CYS A 527 39.19 80.84 -17.41
CA CYS A 527 37.82 80.40 -17.21
C CYS A 527 37.35 79.58 -18.41
N CYS A 528 36.63 78.49 -18.14
CA CYS A 528 36.12 77.56 -19.13
C CYS A 528 34.59 77.50 -19.12
N LEU A 529 34.03 77.30 -20.32
CA LEU A 529 32.63 76.96 -20.55
C LEU A 529 32.60 75.58 -21.21
N GLN A 530 31.73 74.70 -20.71
CA GLN A 530 31.26 73.58 -21.51
C GLN A 530 30.17 74.06 -22.50
#